data_AF-A0A661D9K5-F1
#
_entry.id   AF-A0A661D9K5-F1
#
_cell.length_a   1.000
_cell.length_b   1.000
_cell.length_c   1.000
_cell.angle_alpha   90.00
_cell.angle_beta   90.00
_cell.angle_gamma   90.00
#
_symmetry.space_group_name_H-M   'P 1'
#
loop_
_entity.id
_entity.type
_entity.pdbx_description
1 polymer ?
#
loop_
_entity_poly.entity_id
_entity_poly.type
_entity_poly.pdbx_seq_one_letter_code
_entity_poly.pdbx_strand_id
1 'polypeptide(L)'
;MFFNQLHQYRFALVLCWFSLNVSFAAPCGDSESLKNFMIQENYRGALQEMDKCLAPNKSSKEDWELFAILIEHVLKANDSTSFEQASQNFQSVLSVSLFKGLTFQFAHYFETHPKPDTKLFSKVREAEEKYYFYYDSGRLFSHSRGIALTDKSLIWKNLTGKPRRLAFDDIMSVALVYDRRFLNSDLSFTGWKLRLNNDKKNDIRLSRVSVKAIMPFFYAISYFIRFNQTRIDRKLMI
;
A
#
# COMPACT_ATOMS: atom_id res chain seq x y z
N MET A 1 41.74 -14.04 -76.64
CA MET A 1 40.85 -15.16 -76.23
C MET A 1 40.96 -15.27 -74.71
N PHE A 2 39.85 -15.02 -74.02
CA PHE A 2 39.50 -15.41 -72.64
C PHE A 2 40.40 -14.98 -71.45
N PHE A 3 39.92 -14.02 -70.65
CA PHE A 3 39.30 -14.14 -69.31
C PHE A 3 40.34 -14.23 -68.16
N ASN A 4 40.51 -13.17 -67.34
CA ASN A 4 39.79 -12.87 -66.09
C ASN A 4 40.02 -13.89 -64.96
N GLN A 5 40.54 -13.43 -63.82
CA GLN A 5 39.81 -13.47 -62.54
C GLN A 5 40.61 -12.78 -61.41
N LEU A 6 40.34 -11.49 -61.20
CA LEU A 6 40.49 -10.83 -59.90
C LEU A 6 39.28 -11.24 -59.05
N HIS A 7 39.52 -11.95 -57.95
CA HIS A 7 38.49 -12.23 -56.96
C HIS A 7 38.06 -10.94 -56.26
N GLN A 8 36.95 -10.36 -56.71
CA GLN A 8 36.18 -9.39 -55.95
C GLN A 8 35.40 -10.13 -54.85
N TYR A 9 35.86 -10.04 -53.61
CA TYR A 9 35.03 -10.36 -52.45
C TYR A 9 33.91 -9.32 -52.36
N ARG A 10 32.68 -9.71 -52.72
CA ARG A 10 31.48 -8.94 -52.41
C ARG A 10 31.10 -9.21 -50.96
N PHE A 11 31.39 -8.25 -50.09
CA PHE A 11 30.79 -8.18 -48.75
C PHE A 11 29.30 -7.84 -48.93
N ALA A 12 28.45 -8.86 -48.96
CA ALA A 12 27.01 -8.69 -48.91
C ALA A 12 26.61 -8.40 -47.46
N LEU A 13 26.50 -7.11 -47.12
CA LEU A 13 25.90 -6.67 -45.87
C LEU A 13 24.38 -6.86 -46.02
N VAL A 14 23.91 -8.06 -45.69
CA VAL A 14 22.47 -8.34 -45.54
C VAL A 14 22.02 -7.51 -44.35
N LEU A 15 21.49 -6.31 -44.62
CA LEU A 15 20.65 -5.58 -43.70
C LEU A 15 19.38 -6.42 -43.54
N CYS A 16 19.43 -7.42 -42.65
CA CYS A 16 18.22 -7.93 -42.04
C CYS A 16 17.53 -6.72 -41.44
N TRP A 17 16.49 -6.26 -42.11
CA TRP A 17 15.44 -5.47 -41.51
C TRP A 17 14.90 -6.33 -40.36
N PHE A 18 15.53 -6.22 -39.20
CA PHE A 18 14.82 -6.40 -37.96
C PHE A 18 13.74 -5.34 -38.01
N SER A 19 12.53 -5.76 -38.35
CA SER A 19 11.32 -5.07 -37.94
C SER A 19 11.50 -4.88 -36.44
N LEU A 20 11.99 -3.71 -36.04
CA LEU A 20 11.86 -3.22 -34.69
C LEU A 20 10.35 -3.05 -34.52
N ASN A 21 9.68 -4.17 -34.19
CA ASN A 21 8.39 -4.17 -33.56
C ASN A 21 8.63 -3.53 -32.19
N VAL A 22 8.76 -2.21 -32.19
CA VAL A 22 8.52 -1.41 -31.01
C VAL A 22 7.04 -1.59 -30.76
N SER A 23 6.69 -2.67 -30.06
CA SER A 23 5.37 -2.81 -29.47
C SER A 23 5.29 -1.68 -28.46
N PHE A 24 4.74 -0.55 -28.86
CA PHE A 24 4.36 0.52 -27.96
C PHE A 24 3.29 -0.10 -27.07
N ALA A 25 3.68 -0.55 -25.88
CA ALA A 25 2.72 -0.93 -24.87
C ALA A 25 1.78 0.28 -24.69
N ALA A 26 0.49 0.08 -24.94
CA ALA A 26 -0.51 1.13 -24.73
C ALA A 26 -0.46 1.57 -23.25
N PRO A 27 -0.86 2.82 -22.94
CA PRO A 27 -0.99 3.29 -21.56
C PRO A 27 -1.84 2.32 -20.75
N CYS A 28 -1.51 2.13 -19.47
CA CYS A 28 -2.27 1.21 -18.61
C CYS A 28 -3.75 1.62 -18.49
N GLY A 29 -4.00 2.93 -18.47
CA GLY A 29 -5.34 3.51 -18.46
C GLY A 29 -6.23 3.13 -19.65
N ASP A 30 -5.66 2.65 -20.75
CA ASP A 30 -6.41 2.36 -21.98
C ASP A 30 -6.93 0.94 -22.10
N SER A 31 -6.61 0.07 -21.14
CA SER A 31 -7.06 -1.31 -21.14
C SER A 31 -8.60 -1.43 -21.16
N GLU A 32 -9.12 -2.26 -22.04
CA GLU A 32 -10.56 -2.54 -22.14
C GLU A 32 -11.10 -3.19 -20.85
N SER A 33 -10.30 -4.06 -20.21
CA SER A 33 -10.64 -4.65 -18.91
C SER A 33 -10.81 -3.58 -17.84
N LEU A 34 -9.92 -2.59 -17.79
CA LEU A 34 -9.97 -1.48 -16.84
C LEU A 34 -11.22 -0.62 -17.06
N LYS A 35 -11.50 -0.26 -18.32
CA LYS A 35 -12.69 0.50 -18.71
C LYS A 35 -13.97 -0.23 -18.30
N ASN A 36 -14.05 -1.54 -18.54
CA ASN A 36 -15.20 -2.36 -18.13
C ASN A 36 -15.38 -2.39 -16.61
N PHE A 37 -14.30 -2.55 -15.83
CA PHE A 37 -14.39 -2.49 -14.37
C PHE A 37 -14.88 -1.14 -13.87
N MET A 38 -14.42 -0.04 -14.49
CA MET A 38 -14.87 1.31 -14.12
C MET A 38 -16.35 1.55 -14.43
N ILE A 39 -16.84 1.09 -15.59
CA ILE A 39 -18.26 1.16 -15.97
C ILE A 39 -19.14 0.37 -14.98
N GLN A 40 -18.64 -0.77 -14.50
CA GLN A 40 -19.33 -1.61 -13.52
C GLN A 40 -19.16 -1.13 -12.07
N GLU A 41 -18.48 0.00 -11.84
CA GLU A 41 -18.09 0.48 -10.51
C GLU A 41 -17.32 -0.55 -9.66
N ASN A 42 -16.68 -1.53 -10.31
CA ASN A 42 -15.83 -2.51 -9.65
C ASN A 42 -14.42 -1.95 -9.46
N TYR A 43 -14.30 -0.96 -8.58
CA TYR A 43 -13.04 -0.24 -8.35
C TYR A 43 -11.92 -1.13 -7.79
N ARG A 44 -12.24 -2.21 -7.06
CA ARG A 44 -11.23 -3.19 -6.61
C ARG A 44 -10.64 -3.94 -7.79
N GLY A 45 -11.48 -4.41 -8.72
CA GLY A 45 -11.03 -5.05 -9.96
C GLY A 45 -10.19 -4.09 -10.81
N ALA A 46 -10.66 -2.85 -10.98
CA ALA A 46 -9.93 -1.80 -11.67
C ALA A 46 -8.54 -1.53 -11.05
N LEU A 47 -8.46 -1.41 -9.72
CA LEU A 47 -7.20 -1.19 -9.01
C LEU A 47 -6.21 -2.35 -9.22
N GLN A 48 -6.69 -3.59 -9.16
CA GLN A 48 -5.85 -4.78 -9.39
C GLN A 48 -5.34 -4.86 -10.83
N GLU A 49 -6.18 -4.52 -11.79
CA GLU A 49 -5.79 -4.49 -13.20
C GLU A 49 -4.72 -3.42 -13.45
N MET A 50 -4.93 -2.23 -12.89
CA MET A 50 -3.98 -1.14 -12.96
C MET A 50 -2.65 -1.51 -12.30
N ASP A 51 -2.68 -2.12 -11.11
CA ASP A 51 -1.48 -2.56 -10.39
C ASP A 51 -0.63 -3.56 -11.20
N LYS A 52 -1.28 -4.56 -11.83
CA LYS A 52 -0.59 -5.52 -12.71
C LYS A 52 0.09 -4.83 -13.88
N CYS A 53 -0.55 -3.81 -14.45
CA CYS A 53 -0.01 -3.06 -15.57
C CYS A 53 1.14 -2.13 -15.16
N LEU A 54 1.12 -1.57 -13.94
CA LEU A 54 2.18 -0.69 -13.44
C LEU A 54 3.46 -1.44 -13.03
N ALA A 55 3.34 -2.70 -12.62
CA ALA A 55 4.46 -3.52 -12.13
C ALA A 55 5.69 -3.66 -13.08
N PRO A 56 5.56 -3.67 -14.42
CA PRO A 56 6.69 -3.81 -15.37
C PRO A 56 7.54 -2.54 -15.63
N ASN A 57 7.43 -1.48 -14.83
CA ASN A 57 8.32 -0.29 -14.83
C ASN A 57 8.22 0.72 -16.01
N LYS A 58 7.29 0.59 -16.95
CA LYS A 58 6.97 1.65 -17.93
C LYS A 58 5.54 2.12 -17.75
N SER A 59 5.36 3.22 -17.03
CA SER A 59 4.04 3.80 -16.75
C SER A 59 4.12 5.32 -16.83
N SER A 60 3.10 5.93 -17.43
CA SER A 60 3.06 7.39 -17.59
C SER A 60 2.66 8.09 -16.28
N LYS A 61 2.71 9.43 -16.26
CA LYS A 61 2.23 10.21 -15.11
C LYS A 61 0.72 10.02 -14.92
N GLU A 62 -0.01 10.00 -16.02
CA GLU A 62 -1.46 9.82 -16.09
C GLU A 62 -1.86 8.44 -15.53
N ASP A 63 -1.08 7.40 -15.81
CA ASP A 63 -1.30 6.08 -15.21
C ASP A 63 -1.19 6.12 -13.67
N TRP A 64 -0.19 6.81 -13.12
CA TRP A 64 -0.05 6.95 -11.68
C TRP A 64 -1.16 7.81 -11.05
N GLU A 65 -1.63 8.84 -11.76
CA GLU A 65 -2.77 9.66 -11.32
C GLU A 65 -4.06 8.83 -11.28
N LEU A 66 -4.34 8.04 -12.32
CA LEU A 66 -5.48 7.14 -12.36
C LEU A 66 -5.39 6.09 -11.25
N PHE A 67 -4.21 5.53 -10.99
CA PHE A 67 -4.00 4.59 -9.90
C PHE A 67 -4.32 5.19 -8.52
N ALA A 68 -3.92 6.44 -8.29
CA ALA A 68 -4.25 7.16 -7.06
C ALA A 68 -5.76 7.40 -6.92
N ILE A 69 -6.42 7.80 -8.01
CA ILE A 69 -7.88 7.97 -8.07
C ILE A 69 -8.60 6.65 -7.73
N LEU A 70 -8.15 5.54 -8.30
CA LEU A 70 -8.72 4.22 -8.02
C LEU A 70 -8.58 3.82 -6.55
N ILE A 71 -7.45 4.13 -5.90
CA ILE A 71 -7.29 3.92 -4.45
C ILE A 71 -8.36 4.70 -3.68
N GLU A 72 -8.58 5.98 -4.02
CA GLU A 72 -9.58 6.80 -3.36
C GLU A 72 -11.00 6.26 -3.57
N HIS A 73 -11.33 5.78 -4.77
CA HIS A 73 -12.61 5.14 -5.04
C HIS A 73 -12.80 3.82 -4.27
N VAL A 74 -11.76 2.98 -4.17
CA VAL A 74 -11.82 1.75 -3.35
C VAL A 74 -12.03 2.08 -1.88
N LEU A 75 -11.40 3.14 -1.38
CA LEU A 75 -11.52 3.59 0.01
C LEU A 75 -12.70 4.53 0.25
N LYS A 76 -13.68 4.58 -0.65
CA LYS A 76 -14.92 5.31 -0.43
C LYS A 76 -15.87 4.44 0.41
N ALA A 77 -16.18 4.88 1.63
CA ALA A 77 -17.24 4.31 2.44
C ALA A 77 -18.45 5.26 2.45
N ASN A 78 -19.64 4.66 2.52
CA ASN A 78 -20.92 5.33 2.70
C ASN A 78 -21.68 4.70 3.88
N ASP A 79 -22.92 5.13 4.10
CA ASP A 79 -23.72 4.65 5.23
C ASP A 79 -24.13 3.18 5.15
N SER A 80 -24.18 2.61 3.95
CA SER A 80 -24.46 1.19 3.74
C SER A 80 -23.23 0.28 3.73
N THR A 81 -22.01 0.85 3.78
CA THR A 81 -20.77 0.04 3.74
C THR A 81 -20.66 -0.82 5.00
N SER A 82 -20.67 -2.14 4.81
CA SER A 82 -20.50 -3.10 5.91
C SER A 82 -19.05 -3.14 6.39
N PHE A 83 -18.83 -3.64 7.61
CA PHE A 83 -17.47 -3.82 8.13
C PHE A 83 -16.64 -4.78 7.27
N GLU A 84 -17.25 -5.86 6.77
CA GLU A 84 -16.57 -6.81 5.89
C GLU A 84 -16.13 -6.15 4.59
N GLN A 85 -17.01 -5.35 3.98
CA GLN A 85 -16.69 -4.62 2.76
C GLN A 85 -15.57 -3.59 2.99
N ALA A 86 -15.60 -2.86 4.11
CA ALA A 86 -14.54 -1.92 4.47
C ALA A 86 -13.20 -2.63 4.69
N SER A 87 -13.21 -3.78 5.38
CA SER A 87 -12.03 -4.61 5.59
C SER A 87 -11.44 -5.10 4.25
N GLN A 88 -12.28 -5.56 3.33
CA GLN A 88 -11.87 -5.98 1.98
C GLN A 88 -11.29 -4.81 1.17
N ASN A 89 -11.88 -3.61 1.25
CA ASN A 89 -11.36 -2.42 0.58
C ASN A 89 -9.97 -2.05 1.11
N PHE A 90 -9.81 -2.01 2.43
CA PHE A 90 -8.54 -1.77 3.10
C PHE A 90 -7.47 -2.78 2.68
N GLN A 91 -7.79 -4.07 2.73
CA GLN A 91 -6.87 -5.13 2.34
C GLN A 91 -6.51 -5.06 0.85
N SER A 92 -7.46 -4.72 -0.02
CA SER A 92 -7.22 -4.60 -1.47
C SER A 92 -6.19 -3.52 -1.78
N VAL A 93 -6.29 -2.36 -1.14
CA VAL A 93 -5.29 -1.29 -1.29
C VAL A 93 -3.93 -1.72 -0.75
N LEU A 94 -3.87 -2.40 0.40
CA LEU A 94 -2.58 -2.84 0.96
C LEU A 94 -1.96 -4.05 0.24
N SER A 95 -2.67 -4.68 -0.69
CA SER A 95 -2.19 -5.83 -1.46
C SER A 95 -1.54 -5.47 -2.80
N VAL A 96 -1.55 -4.19 -3.19
CA VAL A 96 -0.95 -3.74 -4.46
C VAL A 96 0.58 -3.91 -4.46
N SER A 97 1.16 -4.01 -5.65
CA SER A 97 2.60 -4.20 -5.88
C SER A 97 3.49 -3.13 -5.25
N LEU A 98 2.98 -1.91 -5.01
CA LEU A 98 3.70 -0.85 -4.27
C LEU A 98 4.13 -1.27 -2.87
N PHE A 99 3.39 -2.20 -2.25
CA PHE A 99 3.68 -2.73 -0.92
C PHE A 99 4.43 -4.06 -0.95
N LYS A 100 4.82 -4.55 -2.14
CA LYS A 100 5.60 -5.78 -2.28
C LYS A 100 6.89 -5.68 -1.48
N GLY A 101 7.12 -6.65 -0.60
CA GLY A 101 8.26 -6.66 0.32
C GLY A 101 7.99 -6.06 1.70
N LEU A 102 6.78 -5.54 1.93
CA LEU A 102 6.23 -5.34 3.26
C LEU A 102 5.39 -6.56 3.65
N THR A 103 5.55 -7.01 4.90
CA THR A 103 4.84 -8.18 5.41
C THR A 103 3.68 -7.70 6.25
N PHE A 104 2.50 -7.62 5.63
CA PHE A 104 1.25 -7.34 6.31
C PHE A 104 0.58 -8.64 6.73
N GLN A 105 0.02 -8.64 7.94
CA GLN A 105 -0.82 -9.72 8.46
C GLN A 105 -2.23 -9.16 8.65
N PHE A 106 -3.23 -9.86 8.13
CA PHE A 106 -4.64 -9.49 8.23
C PHE A 106 -5.39 -10.41 9.19
N ALA A 107 -6.65 -10.11 9.51
CA ALA A 107 -7.50 -10.85 10.45
C ALA A 107 -7.34 -12.39 10.37
N HIS A 108 -7.39 -12.97 9.17
CA HIS A 108 -7.26 -14.41 8.96
C HIS A 108 -5.93 -15.02 9.47
N TYR A 109 -4.84 -14.26 9.41
CA TYR A 109 -3.56 -14.71 9.97
C TYR A 109 -3.68 -14.95 11.48
N PHE A 110 -4.39 -14.08 12.20
CA PHE A 110 -4.56 -14.16 13.65
C PHE A 110 -5.55 -15.24 14.08
N GLU A 111 -6.59 -15.47 13.28
CA GLU A 111 -7.50 -16.61 13.44
C GLU A 111 -6.75 -17.95 13.37
N THR A 112 -5.80 -18.06 12.44
CA THR A 112 -4.98 -19.27 12.24
C THR A 112 -3.76 -19.32 13.16
N HIS A 113 -3.35 -18.19 13.74
CA HIS A 113 -2.19 -18.05 14.62
C HIS A 113 -2.52 -17.28 15.92
N PRO A 114 -3.39 -17.81 16.80
CA PRO A 114 -3.85 -17.12 18.01
C PRO A 114 -2.77 -17.01 19.11
N LYS A 115 -1.68 -17.78 19.03
CA LYS A 115 -0.57 -17.74 20.00
C LYS A 115 0.41 -16.57 19.72
N PRO A 116 0.82 -16.29 18.46
CA PRO A 116 1.57 -15.09 18.07
C PRO A 116 0.93 -13.74 18.37
N ASP A 117 -0.40 -13.66 18.45
CA ASP A 117 -1.20 -12.45 18.73
C ASP A 117 -0.78 -11.66 19.99
N THR A 118 0.04 -12.25 20.85
CA THR A 118 0.06 -11.90 22.27
C THR A 118 1.37 -11.34 22.79
N LYS A 119 2.39 -11.05 21.97
CA LYS A 119 3.68 -10.61 22.55
C LYS A 119 4.01 -9.13 22.40
N LEU A 120 3.87 -8.54 21.21
CA LEU A 120 4.35 -7.16 21.05
C LEU A 120 3.44 -6.14 21.72
N PHE A 121 2.13 -6.38 21.71
CA PHE A 121 1.12 -5.40 22.14
C PHE A 121 0.20 -5.91 23.25
N SER A 122 0.35 -7.14 23.75
CA SER A 122 -0.52 -7.67 24.81
C SER A 122 -0.57 -6.83 26.07
N LYS A 123 0.50 -6.08 26.39
CA LYS A 123 0.53 -5.20 27.55
C LYS A 123 -0.35 -3.94 27.41
N VAL A 124 -0.72 -3.58 26.18
CA VAL A 124 -1.50 -2.37 25.88
C VAL A 124 -2.81 -2.65 25.17
N ARG A 125 -2.95 -3.81 24.53
CA ARG A 125 -4.18 -4.30 23.92
C ARG A 125 -5.16 -4.72 25.01
N GLU A 126 -6.43 -4.38 24.86
CA GLU A 126 -7.49 -4.88 25.74
C GLU A 126 -7.71 -6.39 25.52
N ALA A 127 -8.06 -7.16 26.55
CA ALA A 127 -8.11 -8.62 26.47
C ALA A 127 -8.96 -9.15 25.30
N GLU A 128 -10.11 -8.53 25.06
CA GLU A 128 -11.10 -8.94 24.06
C GLU A 128 -10.94 -8.29 22.68
N GLU A 129 -9.98 -7.37 22.55
CA GLU A 129 -9.77 -6.60 21.33
C GLU A 129 -9.10 -7.48 20.25
N LYS A 130 -9.71 -7.57 19.06
CA LYS A 130 -9.29 -8.50 17.99
C LYS A 130 -8.41 -7.80 16.98
N TYR A 131 -7.34 -8.45 16.52
CA TYR A 131 -6.50 -7.91 15.46
C TYR A 131 -7.17 -8.02 14.09
N TYR A 132 -7.12 -6.94 13.32
CA TYR A 132 -7.52 -6.91 11.92
C TYR A 132 -6.35 -6.70 10.98
N PHE A 133 -5.33 -6.00 11.45
CA PHE A 133 -4.15 -5.70 10.66
C PHE A 133 -2.94 -5.57 11.57
N TYR A 134 -1.80 -6.05 11.09
CA TYR A 134 -0.50 -5.82 11.67
C TYR A 134 0.54 -5.61 10.58
N TYR A 135 1.46 -4.70 10.90
CA TYR A 135 2.64 -4.44 10.11
C TYR A 135 3.86 -4.37 11.01
N ASP A 136 4.77 -5.34 10.85
CA ASP A 136 6.10 -5.28 11.45
C ASP A 136 6.97 -4.30 10.65
N SER A 137 7.25 -3.15 11.25
CA SER A 137 8.10 -2.14 10.62
C SER A 137 9.60 -2.40 10.85
N GLY A 138 9.97 -3.47 11.56
CA GLY A 138 11.33 -3.90 11.89
C GLY A 138 12.19 -4.22 10.66
N ARG A 139 13.52 -3.99 10.79
CA ARG A 139 14.53 -4.44 9.80
C ARG A 139 15.46 -5.53 10.36
N LEU A 140 15.94 -5.36 11.59
CA LEU A 140 16.93 -6.25 12.23
C LEU A 140 16.38 -7.05 13.42
N PHE A 141 15.36 -6.51 14.10
CA PHE A 141 14.69 -7.16 15.22
C PHE A 141 13.19 -7.22 14.91
N SER A 142 12.75 -8.33 14.32
CA SER A 142 11.33 -8.58 14.09
C SER A 142 10.57 -8.50 15.41
N HIS A 143 9.35 -7.97 15.39
CA HIS A 143 8.51 -7.73 16.56
C HIS A 143 9.06 -6.69 17.56
N SER A 144 10.05 -5.85 17.20
CA SER A 144 10.51 -4.79 18.09
C SER A 144 9.72 -3.48 17.96
N ARG A 145 9.11 -3.26 16.79
CA ARG A 145 8.33 -2.08 16.40
C ARG A 145 7.25 -2.47 15.39
N GLY A 146 6.17 -1.71 15.31
CA GLY A 146 5.08 -2.06 14.40
C GLY A 146 3.83 -1.21 14.59
N ILE A 147 2.85 -1.49 13.75
CA ILE A 147 1.53 -0.87 13.75
C ILE A 147 0.52 -2.02 13.76
N ALA A 148 -0.52 -1.91 14.57
CA ALA A 148 -1.66 -2.81 14.56
C ALA A 148 -2.96 -2.01 14.56
N LEU A 149 -3.93 -2.49 13.79
CA LEU A 149 -5.32 -2.04 13.86
C LEU A 149 -6.16 -3.20 14.39
N THR A 150 -7.05 -2.88 15.30
CA THR A 150 -7.99 -3.81 15.91
C THR A 150 -9.43 -3.41 15.57
N ASP A 151 -10.43 -4.03 16.19
CA ASP A 151 -11.82 -3.55 16.16
C ASP A 151 -12.06 -2.29 17.00
N LYS A 152 -11.13 -1.89 17.87
CA LYS A 152 -11.33 -0.79 18.83
C LYS A 152 -10.28 0.31 18.77
N SER A 153 -9.07 0.02 18.33
CA SER A 153 -7.95 0.94 18.48
C SER A 153 -6.88 0.81 17.41
N LEU A 154 -6.06 1.86 17.36
CA LEU A 154 -4.74 1.85 16.73
C LEU A 154 -3.69 1.65 17.82
N ILE A 155 -2.87 0.62 17.65
CA ILE A 155 -1.76 0.28 18.55
C ILE A 155 -0.45 0.40 17.77
N TRP A 156 0.58 0.97 18.39
CA TRP A 156 1.87 1.08 17.75
C TRP A 156 3.03 1.06 18.75
N LYS A 157 4.21 0.74 18.22
CA LYS A 157 5.48 0.90 18.93
C LYS A 157 6.53 1.34 17.94
N ASN A 158 7.20 2.45 18.23
CA ASN A 158 8.38 2.89 17.49
C ASN A 158 9.62 2.11 17.96
N LEU A 159 10.74 2.22 17.23
CA LEU A 159 12.00 1.55 17.58
C LEU A 159 12.42 1.80 19.05
N THR A 160 12.20 3.02 19.53
CA THR A 160 12.41 3.42 20.92
C THR A 160 11.07 3.77 21.58
N GLY A 161 10.97 3.50 22.88
CA GLY A 161 9.79 3.82 23.67
C GLY A 161 8.88 2.62 23.97
N LYS A 162 7.86 2.88 24.78
CA LYS A 162 6.84 1.90 25.15
C LYS A 162 5.78 1.79 24.04
N PRO A 163 5.14 0.61 23.87
CA PRO A 163 3.94 0.51 23.06
C PRO A 163 2.88 1.54 23.51
N ARG A 164 2.08 1.99 22.55
CA ARG A 164 0.99 2.94 22.75
C ARG A 164 -0.27 2.42 22.08
N ARG A 165 -1.40 2.88 22.58
CA ARG A 165 -2.74 2.57 22.11
C ARG A 165 -3.58 3.85 22.13
N LEU A 166 -4.38 4.06 21.11
CA LEU A 166 -5.47 5.05 21.09
C LEU A 166 -6.71 4.38 20.54
N ALA A 167 -7.80 4.41 21.31
CA ALA A 167 -9.10 4.00 20.81
C ALA A 167 -9.46 4.84 19.58
N PHE A 168 -10.21 4.28 18.63
CA PHE A 168 -10.55 5.03 17.42
C PHE A 168 -11.30 6.33 17.74
N ASP A 169 -12.18 6.31 18.73
CA ASP A 169 -12.94 7.50 19.17
C ASP A 169 -12.06 8.60 19.76
N ASP A 170 -10.85 8.27 20.21
CA ASP A 170 -9.90 9.26 20.73
C ASP A 170 -9.06 9.90 19.61
N ILE A 171 -9.15 9.43 18.36
CA ILE A 171 -8.34 9.91 17.22
C ILE A 171 -9.06 11.03 16.48
N MET A 172 -8.89 12.26 16.93
CA MET A 172 -9.50 13.45 16.32
C MET A 172 -8.86 13.84 14.98
N SER A 173 -7.59 13.51 14.77
CA SER A 173 -6.90 13.82 13.52
C SER A 173 -5.77 12.86 13.21
N VAL A 174 -5.53 12.65 11.91
CA VAL A 174 -4.41 11.89 11.38
C VAL A 174 -3.74 12.75 10.31
N ALA A 175 -2.47 13.08 10.50
CA ALA A 175 -1.69 13.86 9.56
C ALA A 175 -0.44 13.10 9.11
N LEU A 176 -0.10 13.23 7.84
CA LEU A 176 1.18 12.76 7.32
C LEU A 176 2.22 13.87 7.47
N VAL A 177 3.31 13.58 8.17
CA VAL A 177 4.37 14.56 8.49
C VAL A 177 5.73 14.04 8.04
N TYR A 178 6.52 14.89 7.38
CA TYR A 178 7.90 14.60 6.99
C TYR A 178 8.89 15.27 7.95
N ASP A 179 9.76 14.48 8.61
CA ASP A 179 10.84 15.00 9.46
C ASP A 179 12.14 15.12 8.67
N ARG A 180 12.45 16.36 8.25
CA ARG A 180 13.64 16.70 7.46
C ARG A 180 14.97 16.41 8.17
N ARG A 181 14.98 16.14 9.48
CA ARG A 181 16.20 15.86 10.24
C ARG A 181 16.79 14.47 9.99
N PHE A 182 16.07 13.59 9.29
CA PHE A 182 16.54 12.27 8.88
C PHE A 182 16.85 12.26 7.37
N LEU A 183 17.91 12.96 6.96
CA LEU A 183 18.33 13.12 5.55
C LEU A 183 19.20 11.99 4.99
N ASN A 184 19.51 10.95 5.78
CA ASN A 184 20.31 9.82 5.28
C ASN A 184 19.42 8.79 4.58
N SER A 185 19.38 8.89 3.24
CA SER A 185 18.72 7.96 2.32
C SER A 185 19.14 6.50 2.48
N ASP A 186 20.30 6.24 3.09
CA ASP A 186 20.86 4.89 3.24
C ASP A 186 20.49 4.18 4.55
N LEU A 187 19.91 4.90 5.52
CA LEU A 187 19.53 4.34 6.82
C LEU A 187 18.02 4.21 7.00
N SER A 188 17.26 3.59 6.09
CA SER A 188 15.94 3.01 6.43
C SER A 188 14.82 3.88 7.01
N PHE A 189 15.04 5.18 7.19
CA PHE A 189 14.13 6.13 7.82
C PHE A 189 13.65 7.03 6.70
N THR A 190 12.45 6.78 6.19
CA THR A 190 11.88 7.58 5.10
C THR A 190 11.50 9.00 5.53
N GLY A 191 11.83 9.43 6.75
CA GLY A 191 11.43 10.71 7.36
C GLY A 191 9.94 10.83 7.67
N TRP A 192 9.10 10.05 6.98
CA TRP A 192 7.65 10.07 7.06
C TRP A 192 7.12 9.44 8.35
N LYS A 193 6.10 10.10 8.91
CA LYS A 193 5.40 9.69 10.12
C LYS A 193 3.92 9.99 9.99
N LEU A 194 3.10 9.15 10.60
CA LEU A 194 1.72 9.53 10.94
C LEU A 194 1.75 10.28 12.27
N ARG A 195 1.06 11.41 12.36
CA ARG A 195 0.85 12.14 13.60
C ARG A 195 -0.63 12.10 13.95
N LEU A 196 -0.94 11.55 15.12
CA LEU A 196 -2.29 11.50 15.65
C LEU A 196 -2.54 12.69 16.58
N ASN A 197 -3.72 13.29 16.49
CA ASN A 197 -4.19 14.38 17.35
C ASN A 197 -3.23 15.58 17.40
N ASN A 198 -2.48 15.81 16.31
CA ASN A 198 -1.45 16.83 16.23
C ASN A 198 -0.38 16.78 17.35
N ASP A 199 -0.24 15.65 18.06
CA ASP A 199 0.73 15.47 19.14
C ASP A 199 1.95 14.68 18.68
N LYS A 200 3.15 15.27 18.80
CA LYS A 200 4.43 14.63 18.51
C LYS A 200 4.66 13.34 19.32
N LYS A 201 4.08 13.24 20.52
CA LYS A 201 4.15 12.02 21.34
C LYS A 201 3.44 10.86 20.65
N ASN A 202 2.47 11.14 19.79
CA ASN A 202 1.72 10.16 19.02
C ASN A 202 2.23 10.00 17.58
N ASP A 203 3.48 10.40 17.31
CA ASP A 203 4.13 10.11 16.03
C ASP A 203 4.34 8.60 15.86
N ILE A 204 3.92 8.06 14.71
CA ILE A 204 4.17 6.68 14.27
C ILE A 204 5.11 6.73 13.08
N ARG A 205 6.32 6.19 13.21
CA ARG A 205 7.31 6.21 12.12
C ARG A 205 6.99 5.16 11.06
N LEU A 206 6.84 5.61 9.81
CA LEU A 206 6.54 4.75 8.66
C LEU A 206 7.81 4.13 8.05
N SER A 207 8.57 3.41 8.88
CA SER A 207 9.80 2.77 8.44
C SER A 207 9.50 1.75 7.32
N ARG A 208 10.41 1.65 6.33
CA ARG A 208 10.33 0.77 5.15
C ARG A 208 9.20 1.06 4.14
N VAL A 209 8.20 1.88 4.46
CA VAL A 209 7.20 2.29 3.47
C VAL A 209 7.87 3.24 2.48
N SER A 210 7.95 2.84 1.20
CA SER A 210 8.61 3.62 0.16
C SER A 210 7.86 4.93 -0.13
N VAL A 211 8.55 5.96 -0.62
CA VAL A 211 7.93 7.27 -0.91
C VAL A 211 6.69 7.14 -1.81
N LYS A 212 6.74 6.25 -2.82
CA LYS A 212 5.61 5.97 -3.72
C LYS A 212 4.42 5.33 -3.00
N ALA A 213 4.67 4.56 -1.94
CA ALA A 213 3.65 3.85 -1.16
C ALA A 213 3.14 4.65 0.06
N ILE A 214 3.79 5.76 0.44
CA ILE A 214 3.43 6.52 1.64
C ILE A 214 2.00 7.07 1.58
N MET A 215 1.61 7.69 0.47
CA MET A 215 0.27 8.25 0.31
C MET A 215 -0.82 7.15 0.28
N PRO A 216 -0.69 6.09 -0.54
CA PRO A 216 -1.59 4.92 -0.46
C PRO A 216 -1.72 4.33 0.96
N PHE A 217 -0.60 4.20 1.68
CA PHE A 217 -0.61 3.68 3.05
C PHE A 217 -1.37 4.62 3.99
N PHE A 218 -1.09 5.92 3.91
CA PHE A 218 -1.77 6.94 4.71
C PHE A 218 -3.28 6.92 4.47
N TYR A 219 -3.72 6.84 3.21
CA TYR A 219 -5.14 6.75 2.87
C TYR A 219 -5.79 5.49 3.43
N ALA A 220 -5.17 4.32 3.28
CA ALA A 220 -5.71 3.07 3.80
C ALA A 220 -5.85 3.09 5.33
N ILE A 221 -4.81 3.54 6.06
CA ILE A 221 -4.86 3.63 7.53
C ILE A 221 -5.91 4.65 7.98
N SER A 222 -5.96 5.82 7.35
CA SER A 222 -6.93 6.87 7.68
C SER A 222 -8.36 6.44 7.41
N TYR A 223 -8.59 5.73 6.30
CA TYR A 223 -9.87 5.11 5.96
C TYR A 223 -10.33 4.15 7.05
N PHE A 224 -9.46 3.22 7.46
CA PHE A 224 -9.83 2.22 8.47
C PHE A 224 -10.14 2.85 9.83
N ILE A 225 -9.37 3.87 10.24
CA ILE A 225 -9.64 4.63 11.48
C ILE A 225 -11.02 5.29 11.40
N ARG A 226 -11.28 6.07 10.34
CA ARG A 226 -12.55 6.80 10.17
C ARG A 226 -13.75 5.85 10.11
N PHE A 227 -13.62 4.74 9.40
CA PHE A 227 -14.69 3.75 9.31
C PHE A 227 -15.06 3.21 10.70
N ASN A 228 -14.08 2.88 11.54
CA ASN A 228 -14.36 2.36 12.88
C ASN A 228 -14.94 3.40 13.84
N GLN A 229 -14.60 4.69 13.69
CA GLN A 229 -15.24 5.78 14.45
C GLN A 229 -16.74 5.84 14.14
N THR A 230 -17.10 5.90 12.85
CA THR A 230 -18.51 5.99 12.43
C THR A 230 -19.34 4.76 12.80
N ARG A 231 -18.70 3.58 12.93
CA ARG A 231 -19.38 2.35 13.34
C ARG A 231 -19.85 2.40 14.80
N ILE A 232 -19.10 3.06 15.68
CA ILE A 232 -19.45 3.19 17.10
C ILE A 232 -20.62 4.17 17.23
N ASP A 233 -20.58 5.29 16.52
CA ASP A 233 -21.70 6.23 16.44
C ASP A 233 -22.99 5.56 15.95
N ARG A 234 -22.88 4.68 14.93
CA ARG A 234 -24.02 3.90 14.43
C ARG A 234 -24.57 2.90 15.44
N LYS A 235 -23.74 2.33 16.32
CA LYS A 235 -24.22 1.45 17.41
C LYS A 235 -24.98 2.22 18.49
N LEU A 236 -24.71 3.51 18.67
CA LEU A 236 -25.39 4.37 19.64
C LEU A 236 -26.74 4.91 19.11
N MET A 237 -26.98 4.81 17.80
CA MET A 237 -28.23 5.24 17.14
C MET A 237 -29.28 4.14 16.98
N ILE A 238 -29.04 2.92 17.50
CA ILE A 238 -29.96 1.77 17.46
C ILE A 238 -30.56 1.54 18.84
#